data_AF-A0A1J1I100-F1
#
_entry.id   AF-A0A1J1I100-F1
#
_cell.length_a   1.000
_cell.length_b   1.000
_cell.length_c   1.000
_cell.angle_alpha   90.00
_cell.angle_beta   90.00
_cell.angle_gamma   90.00
#
_symmetry.space_group_name_H-M   'P 1'
#
loop_
_entity.id
_entity.type
_entity.pdbx_description
1 polymer ?
#
loop_
_entity_poly.entity_id
_entity_poly.type
_entity_poly.pdbx_seq_one_letter_code
_entity_poly.pdbx_strand_id
1 'polypeptide(L)'
;MVKITEQLIRKKSEHNELLIFSLEEISLHQENIESIDCIQDFCRELRILLLQSNLISKIENLNKLKKLEYLNLAINNIEKIENLVGCESLQKLDLTLNFIGDLTSVESLQKNIHLRDLYLTGNPCTDYPSYRDYVIVALPQLTSLDGREITRTERFKAQKSFEMNRRDVIQLQAKYQISRDEQKLRVENEIQTMANADLDDEEKLKEFWNMKSENCPEIRREIAEKSRRKSRDNQVNLVEKNNEKFTPKLFAKCGRPYCLNFPKLDFSFHDETDRYELDLHVYKFLDTSLIVVDVQPNYVRVTVKGKFFQMALKDEVRIDEATSKRSQTTGHLLIVTPKLNVNNYVSVSTLSEKSKKQSTLKESVNIRDIIPDTLQDDSEIPPLI
;
A
#
# COMPACT_ATOMS: atom_id res chain seq x y z
N MET A 1 -1.23 -5.21 -21.18
CA MET A 1 -2.14 -6.36 -21.29
C MET A 1 -1.62 -7.54 -20.47
N VAL A 2 -2.22 -7.80 -19.31
CA VAL A 2 -1.89 -9.00 -18.52
C VAL A 2 -2.76 -10.14 -19.04
N LYS A 3 -2.10 -11.16 -19.57
CA LYS A 3 -2.73 -12.36 -20.11
C LYS A 3 -2.52 -13.54 -19.17
N ILE A 4 -3.41 -14.51 -19.27
CA ILE A 4 -3.23 -15.79 -18.59
C ILE A 4 -2.08 -16.53 -19.29
N THR A 5 -0.95 -16.66 -18.59
CA THR A 5 0.21 -17.40 -19.08
C THR A 5 0.31 -18.74 -18.37
N GLU A 6 0.99 -19.70 -19.00
CA GLU A 6 1.28 -21.00 -18.38
C GLU A 6 2.04 -20.82 -17.05
N GLN A 7 2.97 -19.87 -16.99
CA GLN A 7 3.73 -19.56 -15.77
C GLN A 7 2.82 -19.06 -14.65
N LEU A 8 1.83 -18.22 -14.97
CA LEU A 8 0.85 -17.73 -14.00
C LEU A 8 0.00 -18.89 -13.46
N ILE A 9 -0.47 -19.76 -14.35
CA ILE A 9 -1.23 -20.96 -13.97
C ILE A 9 -0.36 -21.84 -13.06
N ARG A 10 0.88 -22.16 -13.45
CA ARG A 10 1.80 -22.98 -12.64
C ARG A 10 2.05 -22.38 -11.27
N LYS A 11 2.33 -21.08 -11.19
CA LYS A 11 2.53 -20.36 -9.93
C LYS A 11 1.30 -20.42 -9.02
N LYS A 12 0.09 -20.38 -9.59
CA LYS A 12 -1.15 -20.48 -8.82
C LYS A 12 -1.57 -21.93 -8.53
N SER A 13 -0.91 -22.90 -9.15
CA SER A 13 -1.12 -24.34 -9.01
C SER A 13 -0.09 -25.00 -8.08
N GLU A 14 0.55 -24.24 -7.19
CA GLU A 14 1.55 -24.74 -6.24
C GLU A 14 1.02 -25.88 -5.36
N HIS A 15 -0.28 -25.87 -5.05
CA HIS A 15 -0.96 -26.93 -4.28
C HIS A 15 -1.23 -28.21 -5.07
N ASN A 16 -1.03 -28.21 -6.40
CA ASN A 16 -1.20 -29.38 -7.27
C ASN A 16 0.14 -29.84 -7.86
N GLU A 17 1.25 -29.73 -7.10
CA GLU A 17 2.60 -30.12 -7.53
C GLU A 17 3.03 -29.49 -8.87
N LEU A 18 2.49 -28.31 -9.23
CA LEU A 18 2.69 -27.64 -10.52
C LEU A 18 2.19 -28.44 -11.74
N LEU A 19 1.38 -29.48 -11.53
CA LEU A 19 0.71 -30.25 -12.57
C LEU A 19 -0.52 -29.49 -13.06
N ILE A 20 -0.42 -28.91 -14.25
CA ILE A 20 -1.49 -28.12 -14.85
C ILE A 20 -2.53 -28.96 -15.60
N PHE A 21 -2.18 -30.21 -15.96
CA PHE A 21 -3.03 -31.08 -16.77
C PHE A 21 -4.16 -31.78 -15.99
N SER A 22 -3.90 -32.11 -14.72
CA SER A 22 -4.86 -32.75 -13.81
C SER A 22 -5.59 -31.74 -12.91
N LEU A 23 -5.46 -30.45 -13.18
CA LEU A 23 -5.94 -29.42 -12.29
C LEU A 23 -7.47 -29.32 -12.34
N GLU A 24 -8.12 -29.58 -11.21
CA GLU A 24 -9.58 -29.49 -11.09
C GLU A 24 -10.05 -28.08 -10.72
N GLU A 25 -9.26 -27.32 -9.97
CA GLU A 25 -9.66 -26.01 -9.46
C GLU A 25 -8.56 -24.97 -9.64
N ILE A 26 -8.91 -23.80 -10.20
CA ILE A 26 -7.98 -22.68 -10.33
C ILE A 26 -8.59 -21.37 -9.85
N SER A 27 -7.81 -20.64 -9.05
CA SER A 27 -8.17 -19.31 -8.56
C SER A 27 -7.21 -18.25 -9.10
N LEU A 28 -7.74 -17.38 -9.95
CA LEU A 28 -7.05 -16.30 -10.65
C LEU A 28 -7.72 -14.95 -10.32
N HIS A 29 -7.98 -14.70 -9.03
CA HIS A 29 -8.59 -13.46 -8.58
C HIS A 29 -7.58 -12.30 -8.54
N GLN A 30 -8.04 -11.08 -8.85
CA GLN A 30 -7.26 -9.83 -8.70
C GLN A 30 -5.95 -9.75 -9.48
N GLU A 31 -5.81 -10.52 -10.56
CA GLU A 31 -4.61 -10.48 -11.40
C GLU A 31 -4.70 -9.39 -12.49
N ASN A 32 -5.83 -8.68 -12.57
CA ASN A 32 -6.22 -7.76 -13.64
C ASN A 32 -5.91 -8.32 -15.04
N ILE A 33 -6.39 -9.54 -15.25
CA ILE A 33 -6.38 -10.25 -16.54
C ILE A 33 -7.35 -9.55 -17.49
N GLU A 34 -6.91 -9.34 -18.74
CA GLU A 34 -7.72 -8.67 -19.78
C GLU A 34 -8.33 -9.66 -20.79
N SER A 35 -7.65 -10.78 -21.07
CA SER A 35 -8.12 -11.83 -21.97
C SER A 35 -7.96 -13.23 -21.37
N ILE A 36 -8.95 -14.09 -21.61
CA ILE A 36 -8.90 -15.50 -21.25
C ILE A 36 -8.19 -16.22 -22.39
N ASP A 37 -6.92 -16.55 -22.19
CA ASP A 37 -6.11 -17.29 -23.15
C ASP A 37 -5.49 -18.53 -22.48
N CYS A 38 -5.07 -19.50 -23.27
CA CYS A 38 -4.26 -20.66 -22.85
C CYS A 38 -4.92 -21.68 -21.91
N ILE A 39 -5.99 -21.36 -21.16
CA ILE A 39 -6.62 -22.29 -20.20
C ILE A 39 -7.07 -23.59 -20.89
N GLN A 40 -7.72 -23.48 -22.05
CA GLN A 40 -8.27 -24.62 -22.80
C GLN A 40 -7.24 -25.66 -23.26
N ASP A 41 -5.97 -25.26 -23.40
CA ASP A 41 -4.93 -26.14 -23.95
C ASP A 41 -4.25 -26.93 -22.83
N PHE A 42 -4.16 -26.37 -21.63
CA PHE A 42 -3.49 -26.97 -20.48
C PHE A 42 -4.44 -27.65 -19.50
N CYS A 43 -5.58 -27.05 -19.19
CA CYS A 43 -6.43 -27.45 -18.05
C CYS A 43 -7.72 -28.14 -18.51
N ARG A 44 -7.62 -29.32 -19.16
CA ARG A 44 -8.81 -30.04 -19.71
C ARG A 44 -9.71 -30.64 -18.64
N GLU A 45 -9.14 -30.92 -17.47
CA GLU A 45 -9.82 -31.54 -16.32
C GLU A 45 -10.41 -30.51 -15.36
N LEU A 46 -10.39 -29.22 -15.72
CA LEU A 46 -10.84 -28.13 -14.86
C LEU A 46 -12.35 -28.20 -14.61
N ARG A 47 -12.71 -28.18 -13.33
CA ARG A 47 -14.08 -28.18 -12.81
C ARG A 47 -14.48 -26.81 -12.25
N ILE A 48 -13.55 -26.11 -11.60
CA ILE A 48 -13.82 -24.80 -10.99
C ILE A 48 -12.83 -23.76 -11.50
N LEU A 49 -13.36 -22.67 -12.07
CA LEU A 49 -12.60 -21.54 -12.58
C LEU A 49 -13.06 -20.25 -11.90
N LEU A 50 -12.20 -19.68 -11.05
CA LEU A 50 -12.47 -18.42 -10.36
C LEU A 50 -11.64 -17.29 -10.99
N LEU A 51 -12.31 -16.39 -11.70
CA LEU A 51 -11.73 -15.24 -12.40
C LEU A 51 -12.30 -13.90 -11.88
N GLN A 52 -12.73 -13.88 -10.63
CA GLN A 52 -13.32 -12.70 -9.99
C GLN A 52 -12.35 -11.51 -9.89
N SER A 53 -12.89 -10.29 -10.00
CA SER A 53 -12.12 -9.04 -9.91
C SER A 53 -10.98 -8.94 -10.92
N ASN A 54 -11.27 -9.19 -12.20
CA ASN A 54 -10.35 -8.97 -13.32
C ASN A 54 -10.92 -7.93 -14.29
N LEU A 55 -10.26 -7.75 -15.43
CA LEU A 55 -10.62 -6.77 -16.46
C LEU A 55 -11.05 -7.46 -17.76
N ILE A 56 -11.64 -8.65 -17.64
CA ILE A 56 -11.99 -9.49 -18.79
C ILE A 56 -13.16 -8.83 -19.51
N SER A 57 -12.96 -8.45 -20.77
CA SER A 57 -14.01 -7.80 -21.57
C SER A 57 -14.91 -8.77 -22.34
N LYS A 58 -14.39 -9.95 -22.67
CA LYS A 58 -15.08 -10.95 -23.48
C LYS A 58 -14.83 -12.34 -22.93
N ILE A 59 -15.87 -13.18 -23.00
CA ILE A 59 -15.75 -14.60 -22.69
C ILE A 59 -15.29 -15.29 -23.98
N GLU A 60 -14.07 -15.81 -23.97
CA GLU A 60 -13.47 -16.50 -25.11
C GLU A 60 -12.60 -17.67 -24.64
N ASN A 61 -12.28 -18.60 -25.55
CA ASN A 61 -11.36 -19.72 -25.31
C ASN A 61 -11.75 -20.66 -24.15
N LEU A 62 -13.04 -20.79 -23.82
CA LEU A 62 -13.54 -21.76 -22.83
C LEU A 62 -14.21 -22.99 -23.48
N ASN A 63 -14.37 -23.00 -24.80
CA ASN A 63 -15.15 -24.01 -25.53
C ASN A 63 -14.64 -25.46 -25.37
N LYS A 64 -13.37 -25.70 -25.01
CA LYS A 64 -12.83 -27.05 -24.84
C LYS A 64 -12.97 -27.60 -23.40
N LEU A 65 -13.42 -26.79 -22.45
CA LEU A 65 -13.51 -27.14 -21.03
C LEU A 65 -14.81 -27.89 -20.72
N LYS A 66 -14.88 -29.15 -21.14
CA LYS A 66 -16.11 -29.96 -21.02
C LYS A 66 -16.49 -30.28 -19.57
N LYS A 67 -15.51 -30.35 -18.67
CA LYS A 67 -15.67 -30.71 -17.26
C LYS A 67 -15.91 -29.51 -16.35
N LEU A 68 -15.96 -28.29 -16.89
CA LEU A 68 -16.15 -27.09 -16.09
C LEU A 68 -17.56 -27.07 -15.51
N GLU A 69 -17.66 -27.11 -14.19
CA GLU A 69 -18.91 -27.12 -13.41
C GLU A 69 -19.24 -25.73 -12.85
N TYR A 70 -18.23 -24.98 -12.39
CA TYR A 70 -18.40 -23.66 -11.82
C TYR A 70 -17.48 -22.63 -12.46
N LEU A 71 -18.08 -21.58 -13.01
CA LEU A 71 -17.39 -20.43 -13.57
C LEU A 71 -17.77 -19.16 -12.81
N ASN A 72 -16.80 -18.52 -12.18
CA ASN A 72 -16.98 -17.24 -11.52
C ASN A 72 -16.25 -16.13 -12.29
N LEU A 73 -17.03 -15.23 -12.88
CA LEU A 73 -16.59 -14.05 -13.61
C LEU A 73 -17.12 -12.76 -12.96
N ALA A 74 -17.40 -12.79 -11.65
CA ALA A 74 -17.84 -11.62 -10.91
C ALA A 74 -16.86 -10.44 -11.01
N ILE A 75 -17.39 -9.22 -11.07
CA ILE A 75 -16.60 -7.97 -11.10
C ILE A 75 -15.58 -8.00 -12.26
N ASN A 76 -16.07 -8.18 -13.48
CA ASN A 76 -15.29 -8.10 -14.72
C ASN A 76 -15.85 -7.01 -15.65
N ASN A 77 -15.39 -6.97 -16.89
CA ASN A 77 -15.78 -6.00 -17.91
C ASN A 77 -16.62 -6.63 -19.04
N ILE A 78 -17.33 -7.72 -18.75
CA ILE A 78 -18.05 -8.48 -19.76
C ILE A 78 -19.29 -7.70 -20.21
N GLU A 79 -19.39 -7.42 -21.51
CA GLU A 79 -20.56 -6.74 -22.11
C GLU A 79 -21.58 -7.72 -22.72
N LYS A 80 -21.15 -8.95 -23.03
CA LYS A 80 -21.97 -9.96 -23.73
C LYS A 80 -21.63 -11.37 -23.29
N ILE A 81 -22.65 -12.22 -23.17
CA ILE A 81 -22.49 -13.66 -22.90
C ILE A 81 -22.33 -14.39 -24.22
N GLU A 82 -21.15 -14.98 -24.46
CA GLU A 82 -20.84 -15.75 -25.66
C GLU A 82 -19.81 -16.84 -25.36
N ASN A 83 -19.60 -17.77 -26.30
CA ASN A 83 -18.55 -18.80 -26.23
C ASN A 83 -18.56 -19.72 -25.00
N LEU A 84 -19.76 -19.98 -24.43
CA LEU A 84 -19.96 -20.95 -23.33
C LEU A 84 -20.64 -22.25 -23.78
N VAL A 85 -20.97 -22.36 -25.07
CA VAL A 85 -21.69 -23.51 -25.65
C VAL A 85 -20.93 -24.83 -25.46
N GLY A 86 -19.59 -24.81 -25.48
CA GLY A 86 -18.76 -26.00 -25.32
C GLY A 86 -18.61 -26.51 -23.87
N CYS A 87 -19.04 -25.73 -22.87
CA CYS A 87 -18.97 -26.11 -21.46
C CYS A 87 -20.17 -26.98 -21.07
N GLU A 88 -20.18 -28.24 -21.53
CA GLU A 88 -21.30 -29.17 -21.37
C GLU A 88 -21.70 -29.38 -19.89
N SER A 89 -20.72 -29.46 -18.98
CA SER A 89 -20.95 -29.74 -17.55
C SER A 89 -21.22 -28.50 -16.68
N LEU A 90 -21.37 -27.31 -17.27
CA LEU A 90 -21.51 -26.07 -16.49
C LEU A 90 -22.80 -26.06 -15.68
N GLN A 91 -22.68 -25.97 -14.35
CA GLN A 91 -23.79 -25.98 -13.40
C GLN A 91 -24.05 -24.61 -12.81
N LYS A 92 -23.00 -23.84 -12.51
CA LYS A 92 -23.08 -22.54 -11.87
C LYS A 92 -22.28 -21.49 -12.64
N LEU A 93 -22.92 -20.39 -12.97
CA LEU A 93 -22.31 -19.24 -13.66
C LEU A 93 -22.56 -17.95 -12.88
N ASP A 94 -21.48 -17.31 -12.46
CA ASP A 94 -21.52 -16.03 -11.76
C ASP A 94 -21.00 -14.92 -12.68
N LEU A 95 -21.89 -13.99 -13.04
CA LEU A 95 -21.60 -12.80 -13.85
C LEU A 95 -21.97 -11.52 -13.09
N THR A 96 -21.99 -11.56 -11.75
CA THR A 96 -22.32 -10.39 -10.94
C THR A 96 -21.42 -9.19 -11.23
N LEU A 97 -21.98 -7.97 -11.18
CA LEU A 97 -21.26 -6.70 -11.34
C LEU A 97 -20.42 -6.59 -12.64
N ASN A 98 -20.96 -7.11 -13.75
CA ASN A 98 -20.45 -6.93 -15.10
C ASN A 98 -21.23 -5.82 -15.85
N PHE A 99 -21.03 -5.69 -17.16
CA PHE A 99 -21.64 -4.66 -18.00
C PHE A 99 -22.53 -5.25 -19.09
N ILE A 100 -23.19 -6.37 -18.79
CA ILE A 100 -24.05 -7.08 -19.73
C ILE A 100 -25.33 -6.27 -19.94
N GLY A 101 -25.47 -5.67 -21.13
CA GLY A 101 -26.73 -5.04 -21.57
C GLY A 101 -27.48 -5.87 -22.61
N ASP A 102 -26.78 -6.75 -23.34
CA ASP A 102 -27.40 -7.66 -24.30
C ASP A 102 -28.07 -8.82 -23.56
N LEU A 103 -29.36 -8.68 -23.25
CA LEU A 103 -30.12 -9.75 -22.60
C LEU A 103 -30.35 -10.95 -23.53
N THR A 104 -30.41 -10.73 -24.85
CA THR A 104 -30.57 -11.79 -25.85
C THR A 104 -29.37 -12.76 -25.83
N SER A 105 -28.19 -12.28 -25.40
CA SER A 105 -26.99 -13.11 -25.25
C SER A 105 -27.17 -14.32 -24.33
N VAL A 106 -28.13 -14.27 -23.39
CA VAL A 106 -28.48 -15.39 -22.50
C VAL A 106 -28.98 -16.61 -23.28
N GLU A 107 -29.56 -16.44 -24.48
CA GLU A 107 -30.01 -17.55 -25.34
C GLU A 107 -28.84 -18.48 -25.75
N SER A 108 -27.60 -17.98 -25.74
CA SER A 108 -26.42 -18.81 -26.01
C SER A 108 -26.24 -19.93 -24.97
N LEU A 109 -26.74 -19.74 -23.74
CA LEU A 109 -26.65 -20.69 -22.64
C LEU A 109 -27.70 -21.81 -22.72
N GLN A 110 -28.63 -21.77 -23.69
CA GLN A 110 -29.67 -22.81 -23.86
C GLN A 110 -29.08 -24.21 -24.05
N LYS A 111 -27.89 -24.30 -24.65
CA LYS A 111 -27.20 -25.57 -24.90
C LYS A 111 -26.57 -26.17 -23.65
N ASN A 112 -26.36 -25.39 -22.59
CA ASN A 112 -25.81 -25.85 -21.32
C ASN A 112 -26.94 -26.50 -20.49
N ILE A 113 -27.21 -27.78 -20.76
CA ILE A 113 -28.31 -28.55 -20.14
C ILE A 113 -28.19 -28.71 -18.61
N HIS A 114 -26.96 -28.65 -18.11
CA HIS A 114 -26.63 -28.82 -16.69
C HIS A 114 -26.63 -27.50 -15.93
N LEU A 115 -26.86 -26.35 -16.58
CA LEU A 115 -26.87 -25.06 -15.90
C LEU A 115 -28.07 -24.96 -14.97
N ARG A 116 -27.81 -24.67 -13.70
CA ARG A 116 -28.78 -24.62 -12.60
C ARG A 116 -28.83 -23.26 -11.95
N ASP A 117 -27.67 -22.65 -11.72
CA ASP A 117 -27.56 -21.37 -11.01
C ASP A 117 -26.91 -20.31 -11.90
N LEU A 118 -27.59 -19.18 -12.06
CA LEU A 118 -27.11 -18.03 -12.83
C LEU A 118 -27.23 -16.76 -11.99
N TYR A 119 -26.16 -15.99 -11.93
CA TYR A 119 -26.14 -14.69 -11.26
C TYR A 119 -25.79 -13.60 -12.26
N LEU A 120 -26.69 -12.63 -12.40
CA LEU A 120 -26.57 -11.46 -13.27
C LEU A 120 -26.80 -10.15 -12.49
N THR A 121 -26.90 -10.20 -11.16
CA THR A 121 -27.09 -9.00 -10.32
C THR A 121 -26.05 -7.93 -10.60
N GLY A 122 -26.50 -6.68 -10.75
CA GLY A 122 -25.62 -5.53 -10.98
C GLY A 122 -25.10 -5.41 -12.41
N ASN A 123 -25.81 -6.01 -13.37
CA ASN A 123 -25.61 -5.77 -14.81
C ASN A 123 -26.70 -4.82 -15.34
N PRO A 124 -26.40 -3.99 -16.35
CA PRO A 124 -27.40 -3.12 -16.99
C PRO A 124 -28.66 -3.84 -17.48
N CYS A 125 -28.57 -5.13 -17.84
CA CYS A 125 -29.72 -5.93 -18.23
C CYS A 125 -30.74 -6.17 -17.11
N THR A 126 -30.35 -6.04 -15.84
CA THR A 126 -31.28 -6.23 -14.70
C THR A 126 -32.26 -5.09 -14.53
N ASP A 127 -32.00 -3.93 -15.17
CA ASP A 127 -32.88 -2.76 -15.11
C ASP A 127 -34.10 -2.90 -16.04
N TYR A 128 -34.11 -3.91 -16.92
CA TYR A 128 -35.24 -4.15 -17.80
C TYR A 128 -36.43 -4.71 -17.00
N PRO A 129 -37.64 -4.11 -17.10
CA PRO A 129 -38.79 -4.51 -16.27
C PRO A 129 -39.16 -6.00 -16.36
N SER A 130 -39.00 -6.59 -17.55
CA SER A 130 -39.31 -8.00 -17.82
C SER A 130 -38.07 -8.90 -17.90
N TYR A 131 -36.94 -8.46 -17.34
CA TYR A 131 -35.66 -9.19 -17.35
C TYR A 131 -35.82 -10.63 -16.83
N ARG A 132 -36.38 -10.76 -15.63
CA ARG A 132 -36.48 -12.06 -14.94
C ARG A 132 -37.37 -13.03 -15.70
N ASP A 133 -38.53 -12.58 -16.15
CA ASP A 133 -39.47 -13.38 -16.94
C ASP A 133 -38.84 -13.85 -18.26
N TYR A 134 -38.10 -12.96 -18.94
CA TYR A 134 -37.41 -13.31 -20.18
C TYR A 134 -36.35 -14.40 -19.95
N VAL A 135 -35.50 -14.27 -18.92
CA VAL A 135 -34.45 -15.26 -18.62
C VAL A 135 -35.06 -16.62 -18.25
N ILE A 136 -36.13 -16.62 -17.46
CA ILE A 136 -36.81 -17.86 -17.03
C ILE A 136 -37.35 -18.66 -18.22
N VAL A 137 -37.91 -17.97 -19.23
CA VAL A 137 -38.41 -18.64 -20.45
C VAL A 137 -37.27 -18.99 -21.40
N ALA A 138 -36.26 -18.12 -21.52
CA ALA A 138 -35.10 -18.36 -22.37
C ALA A 138 -34.27 -19.56 -21.89
N LEU A 139 -34.20 -19.80 -20.57
CA LEU A 139 -33.43 -20.88 -19.95
C LEU A 139 -34.30 -21.78 -19.05
N PRO A 140 -35.07 -22.73 -19.63
CA PRO A 140 -35.95 -23.60 -18.86
C PRO A 140 -35.21 -24.57 -17.92
N GLN A 141 -33.91 -24.79 -18.14
CA GLN A 141 -33.07 -25.67 -17.31
C GLN A 141 -32.66 -25.06 -15.96
N LEU A 142 -32.84 -23.74 -15.79
CA LEU A 142 -32.36 -22.99 -14.64
C LEU A 142 -33.22 -23.23 -13.38
N THR A 143 -32.59 -23.50 -12.23
CA THR A 143 -33.28 -23.69 -10.95
C THR A 143 -33.28 -22.43 -10.10
N SER A 144 -32.20 -21.66 -10.12
CA SER A 144 -32.05 -20.42 -9.37
C SER A 144 -31.53 -19.30 -10.25
N LEU A 145 -32.12 -18.12 -10.12
CA LEU A 145 -31.68 -16.89 -10.78
C LEU A 145 -31.47 -15.81 -9.73
N ASP A 146 -30.28 -15.23 -9.69
CA ASP A 146 -29.88 -14.18 -8.74
C ASP A 146 -30.07 -14.59 -7.26
N GLY A 147 -29.83 -15.86 -6.97
CA GLY A 147 -30.02 -16.43 -5.63
C GLY A 147 -31.49 -16.66 -5.24
N ARG A 148 -32.44 -16.47 -6.17
CA ARG A 148 -33.86 -16.77 -5.97
C ARG A 148 -34.28 -17.97 -6.80
N GLU A 149 -34.82 -18.98 -6.13
CA GLU A 149 -35.38 -20.17 -6.79
C GLU A 149 -36.54 -19.81 -7.73
N ILE A 150 -36.58 -20.50 -8.87
CA ILE A 150 -37.59 -20.29 -9.90
C ILE A 150 -38.77 -21.24 -9.64
N THR A 151 -39.93 -20.66 -9.36
CA THR A 151 -41.15 -21.45 -9.11
C THR A 151 -41.85 -21.84 -10.41
N ARG A 152 -42.59 -22.96 -10.39
CA ARG A 152 -43.40 -23.40 -11.56
C ARG A 152 -44.46 -22.36 -11.95
N THR A 153 -45.04 -21.68 -10.98
CA THR A 153 -46.02 -20.60 -11.20
C THR A 153 -45.43 -19.41 -11.94
N GLU A 154 -44.19 -19.05 -11.60
CA GLU A 154 -43.46 -17.96 -12.26
C GLU A 154 -43.17 -18.33 -13.72
N ARG A 155 -42.68 -19.55 -13.97
CA ARG A 155 -42.47 -20.07 -15.34
C ARG A 155 -43.73 -19.98 -16.20
N PHE A 156 -44.88 -20.38 -15.65
CA PHE A 156 -46.15 -20.34 -16.39
C PHE A 156 -46.60 -18.91 -16.72
N LYS A 157 -46.41 -17.96 -15.80
CA LYS A 157 -46.71 -16.53 -16.03
C LYS A 157 -45.78 -15.95 -17.09
N ALA A 158 -44.48 -16.20 -16.95
CA ALA A 158 -43.47 -15.71 -17.87
C ALA A 158 -43.69 -16.26 -19.29
N GLN A 159 -44.10 -17.52 -19.44
CA GLN A 159 -44.41 -18.14 -20.73
C GLN A 159 -45.54 -17.43 -21.48
N LYS A 160 -46.58 -16.97 -20.77
CA LYS A 160 -47.73 -16.28 -21.38
C LYS A 160 -47.37 -14.91 -21.94
N SER A 161 -46.51 -14.18 -21.23
CA SER A 161 -46.12 -12.81 -21.58
C SER A 161 -44.84 -12.75 -22.43
N PHE A 162 -44.27 -13.91 -22.80
CA PHE A 162 -42.95 -14.00 -23.43
C PHE A 162 -42.83 -13.20 -24.72
N GLU A 163 -43.82 -13.24 -25.62
CA GLU A 163 -43.73 -12.52 -26.89
C GLU A 163 -43.68 -11.00 -26.71
N MET A 164 -44.46 -10.46 -25.77
CA MET A 164 -44.47 -9.04 -25.44
C MET A 164 -43.15 -8.66 -24.77
N ASN A 165 -42.75 -9.42 -23.73
CA ASN A 165 -41.50 -9.22 -23.01
C ASN A 165 -40.28 -9.27 -23.94
N ARG A 166 -40.25 -10.19 -24.92
CA ARG A 166 -39.18 -10.29 -25.90
C ARG A 166 -39.09 -9.04 -26.78
N ARG A 167 -40.22 -8.50 -27.24
CA ARG A 167 -40.23 -7.26 -28.04
C ARG A 167 -39.71 -6.07 -27.24
N ASP A 168 -40.16 -5.93 -26.00
CA ASP A 168 -39.74 -4.84 -25.11
C ASP A 168 -38.24 -4.93 -24.80
N VAL A 169 -37.75 -6.13 -24.50
CA VAL A 169 -36.32 -6.40 -24.27
C VAL A 169 -35.48 -6.02 -25.48
N ILE A 170 -35.88 -6.41 -26.70
CA ILE A 170 -35.14 -6.07 -27.93
C ILE A 170 -35.07 -4.55 -28.13
N GLN A 171 -36.18 -3.83 -27.87
CA GLN A 171 -36.20 -2.37 -27.99
C GLN A 171 -35.32 -1.70 -26.93
N LEU A 172 -35.39 -2.15 -25.67
CA LEU A 172 -34.57 -1.63 -24.57
C LEU A 172 -33.09 -1.90 -24.79
N GLN A 173 -32.76 -3.09 -25.28
CA GLN A 173 -31.41 -3.47 -25.66
C GLN A 173 -30.86 -2.58 -26.78
N ALA A 174 -31.66 -2.31 -27.83
CA ALA A 174 -31.23 -1.42 -28.91
C ALA A 174 -30.98 0.01 -28.41
N LYS A 175 -31.85 0.53 -27.53
CA LYS A 175 -31.64 1.85 -26.88
C LYS A 175 -30.38 1.86 -26.02
N TYR A 176 -30.16 0.81 -25.24
CA TYR A 176 -28.95 0.67 -24.42
C TYR A 176 -27.70 0.65 -25.31
N GLN A 177 -27.72 -0.08 -26.42
CA GLN A 177 -26.59 -0.12 -27.36
C GLN A 177 -26.25 1.27 -27.90
N ILE A 178 -27.25 2.04 -28.32
CA ILE A 178 -27.04 3.43 -28.79
C ILE A 178 -26.42 4.28 -27.67
N SER A 179 -26.99 4.24 -26.47
CA SER A 179 -26.45 4.99 -25.32
C SER A 179 -25.03 4.56 -24.96
N ARG A 180 -24.71 3.27 -25.10
CA ARG A 180 -23.38 2.72 -24.82
C ARG A 180 -22.36 3.16 -25.87
N ASP A 181 -22.76 3.22 -27.14
CA ASP A 181 -21.89 3.69 -28.22
C ASP A 181 -21.59 5.19 -28.09
N GLU A 182 -22.60 6.01 -27.73
CA GLU A 182 -22.41 7.42 -27.38
C GLU A 182 -21.47 7.60 -26.17
N GLN A 183 -21.64 6.74 -25.16
CA GLN A 183 -20.80 6.75 -23.95
C GLN A 183 -19.34 6.41 -24.28
N LYS A 184 -19.10 5.40 -25.11
CA LYS A 184 -17.75 5.02 -25.56
C LYS A 184 -17.06 6.20 -26.25
N LEU A 185 -17.76 6.89 -27.15
CA LEU A 185 -17.21 8.04 -27.87
C LEU A 185 -16.92 9.22 -26.93
N ARG A 186 -17.78 9.47 -25.93
CA ARG A 186 -17.54 10.51 -24.92
C ARG A 186 -16.30 10.22 -24.08
N VAL A 187 -16.20 9.00 -23.55
CA VAL A 187 -15.06 8.57 -22.72
C VAL A 187 -13.77 8.59 -23.53
N GLU A 188 -13.80 8.15 -24.79
CA GLU A 188 -12.63 8.20 -25.68
C GLU A 188 -12.16 9.64 -25.92
N ASN A 189 -13.09 10.57 -26.16
CA ASN A 189 -12.76 11.98 -26.28
C ASN A 189 -12.19 12.57 -24.98
N GLU A 190 -12.74 12.22 -23.82
CA GLU A 190 -12.22 12.66 -22.51
C GLU A 190 -10.81 12.13 -22.23
N ILE A 191 -10.54 10.86 -22.55
CA ILE A 191 -9.21 10.27 -22.43
C ILE A 191 -8.24 10.99 -23.38
N GLN A 192 -8.67 11.29 -24.61
CA GLN A 192 -7.82 11.95 -25.59
C GLN A 192 -7.54 13.42 -25.22
N THR A 193 -8.51 14.15 -24.68
CA THR A 193 -8.29 15.52 -24.22
C THR A 193 -7.36 15.56 -23.01
N MET A 194 -7.51 14.63 -22.05
CA MET A 194 -6.58 14.49 -20.93
C MET A 194 -5.18 14.09 -21.39
N ALA A 195 -5.06 13.22 -22.39
CA ALA A 195 -3.78 12.83 -22.97
C ALA A 195 -3.07 14.01 -23.65
N ASN A 196 -3.82 14.84 -24.38
CA ASN A 196 -3.32 16.00 -25.11
C ASN A 196 -3.12 17.25 -24.25
N ALA A 197 -3.56 17.26 -22.99
CA ALA A 197 -3.36 18.41 -22.10
C ALA A 197 -1.87 18.63 -21.82
N ASP A 198 -1.41 19.88 -21.89
CA ASP A 198 -0.04 20.30 -21.54
C ASP A 198 0.14 20.40 -20.02
N LEU A 199 -0.16 19.31 -19.31
CA LEU A 199 0.01 19.17 -17.86
C LEU A 199 1.06 18.09 -17.56
N ASP A 200 1.78 18.26 -16.45
CA ASP A 200 2.73 17.27 -15.95
C ASP A 200 2.00 15.96 -15.55
N ASP A 201 2.69 14.82 -15.66
CA ASP A 201 2.09 13.49 -15.43
C ASP A 201 1.51 13.32 -14.01
N GLU A 202 2.09 13.97 -13.00
CA GLU A 202 1.56 13.97 -11.63
C GLU A 202 0.24 14.76 -11.51
N GLU A 203 0.13 15.90 -12.21
CA GLU A 203 -1.08 16.71 -12.22
C GLU A 203 -2.20 15.99 -12.97
N LYS A 204 -1.90 15.40 -14.13
CA LYS A 204 -2.84 14.53 -14.88
C LYS A 204 -3.36 13.38 -14.03
N LEU A 205 -2.49 12.74 -13.25
CA LEU A 205 -2.89 11.65 -12.37
C LEU A 205 -3.81 12.15 -11.24
N LYS A 206 -3.51 13.30 -10.66
CA LYS A 206 -4.32 13.90 -9.59
C LYS A 206 -5.70 14.33 -10.10
N GLU A 207 -5.76 14.94 -11.28
CA GLU A 207 -7.03 15.28 -11.93
C GLU A 207 -7.86 14.03 -12.21
N PHE A 208 -7.24 12.98 -12.77
CA PHE A 208 -7.94 11.72 -13.03
C PHE A 208 -8.60 11.11 -11.80
N TRP A 209 -7.93 11.07 -10.64
CA TRP A 209 -8.50 10.52 -9.41
C TRP A 209 -9.55 11.43 -8.76
N ASN A 210 -9.52 12.74 -9.03
CA ASN A 210 -10.48 13.71 -8.50
C ASN A 210 -11.71 13.87 -9.39
N MET A 211 -11.62 13.50 -10.67
CA MET A 211 -12.74 13.56 -11.61
C MET A 211 -13.82 12.53 -11.24
N LYS A 212 -15.08 12.91 -11.43
CA LYS A 212 -16.20 11.97 -11.36
C LYS A 212 -16.17 11.10 -12.61
N SER A 213 -15.76 9.85 -12.45
CA SER A 213 -15.68 8.90 -13.55
C SER A 213 -17.01 8.18 -13.77
N GLU A 214 -17.37 7.94 -15.02
CA GLU A 214 -18.51 7.07 -15.37
C GLU A 214 -18.17 5.59 -15.09
N ASN A 215 -19.15 4.80 -14.65
CA ASN A 215 -18.94 3.37 -14.38
C ASN A 215 -18.95 2.59 -15.71
N CYS A 216 -17.78 2.52 -16.35
CA CYS A 216 -17.57 1.90 -17.66
C CYS A 216 -16.38 0.93 -17.65
N PRO A 217 -16.40 -0.11 -18.51
CA PRO A 217 -15.25 -0.95 -18.81
C PRO A 217 -13.93 -0.21 -19.08
N GLU A 218 -13.98 0.83 -19.90
CA GLU A 218 -12.81 1.60 -20.34
C GLU A 218 -12.14 2.29 -19.15
N ILE A 219 -12.95 2.96 -18.32
CA ILE A 219 -12.51 3.62 -17.10
C ILE A 219 -11.92 2.60 -16.11
N ARG A 220 -12.55 1.44 -15.91
CA ARG A 220 -11.99 0.39 -15.03
C ARG A 220 -10.60 -0.06 -15.49
N ARG A 221 -10.39 -0.20 -16.80
CA ARG A 221 -9.07 -0.54 -17.38
C ARG A 221 -8.05 0.56 -17.10
N GLU A 222 -8.43 1.82 -17.30
CA GLU A 222 -7.55 2.97 -17.08
C GLU A 222 -7.17 3.14 -15.60
N ILE A 223 -8.14 3.00 -14.69
CA ILE A 223 -7.92 2.98 -13.23
C ILE A 223 -6.90 1.91 -12.87
N ALA A 224 -7.07 0.69 -13.38
CA ALA A 224 -6.16 -0.41 -13.09
C ALA A 224 -4.76 -0.17 -13.67
N GLU A 225 -4.65 0.40 -14.86
CA GLU A 225 -3.36 0.73 -15.47
C GLU A 225 -2.63 1.82 -14.67
N LYS A 226 -3.30 2.92 -14.34
CA LYS A 226 -2.72 4.02 -13.55
C LYS A 226 -2.33 3.56 -12.14
N SER A 227 -3.15 2.72 -11.50
CA SER A 227 -2.83 2.11 -10.19
C SER A 227 -1.59 1.22 -10.25
N ARG A 228 -1.44 0.43 -11.32
CA ARG A 228 -0.25 -0.42 -11.55
C ARG A 228 1.02 0.41 -11.76
N ARG A 229 0.95 1.48 -12.55
CA ARG A 229 2.10 2.40 -12.76
C ARG A 229 2.56 2.99 -11.42
N LYS A 230 1.63 3.57 -10.65
CA LYS A 230 1.92 4.10 -9.31
C LYS A 230 2.56 3.07 -8.37
N SER A 231 2.08 1.82 -8.43
CA SER A 231 2.64 0.74 -7.61
C SER A 231 4.08 0.36 -8.02
N ARG A 232 4.38 0.38 -9.31
CA ARG A 232 5.74 0.17 -9.83
C ARG A 232 6.66 1.32 -9.45
N ASP A 233 6.23 2.56 -9.62
CA ASP A 233 7.02 3.73 -9.28
C ASP A 233 7.35 3.76 -7.78
N ASN A 234 6.37 3.39 -6.93
CA ASN A 234 6.61 3.21 -5.50
C ASN A 234 7.63 2.10 -5.19
N GLN A 235 7.59 0.97 -5.90
CA GLN A 235 8.58 -0.10 -5.71
C GLN A 235 9.98 0.32 -6.16
N VAL A 236 10.11 1.02 -7.29
CA VAL A 236 11.39 1.57 -7.78
C VAL A 236 11.94 2.57 -6.76
N ASN A 237 11.11 3.52 -6.30
CA ASN A 237 11.49 4.49 -5.27
C ASN A 237 11.90 3.84 -3.94
N LEU A 238 11.28 2.73 -3.54
CA LEU A 238 11.68 1.96 -2.35
C LEU A 238 13.04 1.27 -2.54
N VAL A 239 13.29 0.70 -3.72
CA VAL A 239 14.59 0.07 -4.04
C VAL A 239 15.69 1.13 -4.10
N GLU A 240 15.43 2.31 -4.67
CA GLU A 240 16.37 3.42 -4.70
C GLU A 240 16.66 3.96 -3.29
N LYS A 241 15.62 4.17 -2.45
CA LYS A 241 15.81 4.53 -1.03
C LYS A 241 16.60 3.51 -0.23
N ASN A 242 16.45 2.22 -0.54
CA ASN A 242 17.24 1.17 0.12
C ASN A 242 18.70 1.13 -0.35
N ASN A 243 19.01 1.70 -1.52
CA ASN A 243 20.37 1.81 -2.06
C ASN A 243 21.10 3.09 -1.60
N GLU A 244 20.40 4.08 -1.06
CA GLU A 244 21.04 5.16 -0.30
C GLU A 244 21.62 4.56 1.00
N LYS A 245 22.95 4.39 1.04
CA LYS A 245 23.66 3.92 2.23
C LYS A 245 23.21 4.74 3.44
N PHE A 246 22.49 4.11 4.36
CA PHE A 246 22.05 4.74 5.61
C PHE A 246 23.27 5.36 6.31
N THR A 247 23.34 6.69 6.32
CA THR A 247 24.35 7.44 7.06
C THR A 247 23.77 7.77 8.44
N PRO A 248 24.25 7.10 9.50
CA PRO A 248 23.69 7.32 10.83
C PRO A 248 23.97 8.76 11.28
N LYS A 249 22.93 9.45 11.73
CA LYS A 249 23.05 10.80 12.30
C LYS A 249 23.69 10.70 13.68
N LEU A 250 24.94 11.18 13.81
CA LEU A 250 25.74 11.15 15.04
C LEU A 250 25.36 12.22 16.06
N PHE A 251 24.77 13.32 15.60
CA PHE A 251 24.47 14.51 16.39
C PHE A 251 23.02 14.95 16.16
N ALA A 252 22.41 15.50 17.21
CA ALA A 252 21.14 16.20 17.11
C ALA A 252 21.31 17.52 16.35
N LYS A 253 20.19 18.10 15.86
CA LYS A 253 20.21 19.40 15.17
C LYS A 253 20.79 20.53 16.02
N CYS A 254 20.75 20.39 17.35
CA CYS A 254 21.33 21.33 18.33
C CYS A 254 22.82 21.08 18.64
N GLY A 255 23.49 20.15 17.96
CA GLY A 255 24.91 19.81 18.20
C GLY A 255 25.15 18.82 19.35
N ARG A 256 24.11 18.40 20.07
CA ARG A 256 24.22 17.39 21.13
C ARG A 256 24.59 16.01 20.55
N PRO A 257 25.61 15.31 21.07
CA PRO A 257 25.96 13.95 20.63
C PRO A 257 24.89 12.94 21.04
N TYR A 258 24.59 11.98 20.17
CA TYR A 258 23.73 10.84 20.52
C TYR A 258 24.52 9.71 21.17
N CYS A 259 23.84 8.92 22.02
CA CYS A 259 24.34 7.64 22.50
C CYS A 259 23.92 6.53 21.53
N LEU A 260 24.86 5.91 20.84
CA LEU A 260 24.63 4.96 19.76
C LEU A 260 25.52 3.73 19.94
N ASN A 261 24.94 2.52 19.85
CA ASN A 261 25.68 1.26 19.92
C ASN A 261 25.41 0.42 18.65
N PHE A 262 25.91 0.86 17.49
CA PHE A 262 25.83 0.09 16.25
C PHE A 262 26.50 -1.30 16.29
N PRO A 263 27.64 -1.49 16.98
CA PRO A 263 28.25 -2.81 17.05
C PRO A 263 27.55 -3.76 18.03
N LYS A 264 26.55 -3.28 18.79
CA LYS A 264 25.82 -4.04 19.83
C LYS A 264 26.77 -4.71 20.83
N LEU A 265 27.77 -3.95 21.29
CA LEU A 265 28.73 -4.41 22.28
C LEU A 265 28.10 -4.29 23.68
N ASP A 266 28.38 -5.27 24.52
CA ASP A 266 28.08 -5.15 25.95
C ASP A 266 29.05 -4.14 26.58
N PHE A 267 28.53 -3.29 27.45
CA PHE A 267 29.32 -2.27 28.11
C PHE A 267 28.87 -2.03 29.54
N SER A 268 29.82 -1.67 30.39
CA SER A 268 29.58 -1.20 31.76
C SER A 268 30.13 0.22 31.88
N PHE A 269 29.30 1.13 32.40
CA PHE A 269 29.68 2.53 32.57
C PHE A 269 29.55 2.92 34.04
N HIS A 270 30.64 3.42 34.61
CA HIS A 270 30.71 3.88 35.99
C HIS A 270 31.00 5.38 36.01
N ASP A 271 30.15 6.10 36.74
CA ASP A 271 30.22 7.53 36.94
C ASP A 271 30.76 7.79 38.35
N GLU A 272 32.09 7.87 38.49
CA GLU A 272 32.73 8.22 39.75
C GLU A 272 32.79 9.75 39.91
N THR A 273 32.96 10.21 41.15
CA THR A 273 32.97 11.65 41.45
C THR A 273 34.04 12.44 40.70
N ASP A 274 35.16 11.78 40.36
CA ASP A 274 36.34 12.43 39.74
C ASP A 274 36.63 11.93 38.31
N ARG A 275 36.01 10.82 37.88
CA ARG A 275 36.30 10.20 36.57
C ARG A 275 35.14 9.36 36.06
N TYR A 276 35.09 9.21 34.75
CA TYR A 276 34.22 8.26 34.07
C TYR A 276 35.03 7.02 33.68
N GLU A 277 34.48 5.83 33.96
CA GLU A 277 35.07 4.55 33.54
C GLU A 277 34.09 3.83 32.61
N LEU A 278 34.50 3.58 31.38
CA LEU A 278 33.73 2.85 30.37
C LEU A 278 34.45 1.55 30.03
N ASP A 279 33.86 0.42 30.40
CA ASP A 279 34.32 -0.91 30.00
C ASP A 279 33.48 -1.41 28.83
N LEU A 280 34.11 -1.66 27.68
CA LEU A 280 33.51 -2.17 26.47
C LEU A 280 34.00 -3.59 26.19
N HIS A 281 33.08 -4.54 26.06
CA HIS A 281 33.42 -5.93 25.75
C HIS A 281 33.67 -6.10 24.24
N VAL A 282 34.92 -5.93 23.81
CA VAL A 282 35.33 -6.08 22.41
C VAL A 282 35.76 -7.53 22.14
N TYR A 283 35.59 -8.01 20.90
CA TYR A 283 35.98 -9.37 20.52
C TYR A 283 37.44 -9.70 20.90
N LYS A 284 37.64 -10.82 21.60
CA LYS A 284 38.94 -11.29 22.11
C LYS A 284 40.04 -11.32 21.06
N PHE A 285 39.76 -11.87 19.88
CA PHE A 285 40.73 -12.04 18.79
C PHE A 285 40.71 -10.89 17.77
N LEU A 286 40.17 -9.71 18.13
CA LEU A 286 40.21 -8.55 17.25
C LEU A 286 41.59 -7.89 17.28
N ASP A 287 42.11 -7.56 16.09
CA ASP A 287 43.33 -6.78 15.94
C ASP A 287 43.11 -5.34 16.44
N THR A 288 44.10 -4.80 17.15
CA THR A 288 44.06 -3.45 17.72
C THR A 288 43.98 -2.39 16.61
N SER A 289 44.51 -2.68 15.42
CA SER A 289 44.42 -1.82 14.23
C SER A 289 42.97 -1.51 13.80
N LEU A 290 42.01 -2.35 14.17
CA LEU A 290 40.58 -2.22 13.82
C LEU A 290 39.75 -1.54 14.93
N ILE A 291 40.41 -1.02 15.96
CA ILE A 291 39.81 -0.34 17.10
C ILE A 291 40.38 1.08 17.15
N VAL A 292 39.51 2.07 17.01
CA VAL A 292 39.89 3.49 17.17
C VAL A 292 39.08 4.07 18.31
N VAL A 293 39.77 4.56 19.34
CA VAL A 293 39.16 5.25 20.48
C VAL A 293 39.39 6.75 20.30
N ASP A 294 38.31 7.52 20.33
CA ASP A 294 38.29 8.96 20.19
C ASP A 294 37.55 9.55 21.40
N VAL A 295 38.26 10.33 22.19
CA VAL A 295 37.74 10.97 23.41
C VAL A 295 37.64 12.46 23.15
N GLN A 296 36.43 12.99 23.26
CA GLN A 296 36.11 14.40 23.10
C GLN A 296 35.54 14.94 24.42
N PRO A 297 35.51 16.27 24.64
CA PRO A 297 35.09 16.85 25.93
C PRO A 297 33.70 16.38 26.36
N ASN A 298 32.80 16.21 25.39
CA ASN A 298 31.37 15.96 25.62
C ASN A 298 30.92 14.55 25.21
N TYR A 299 31.81 13.71 24.65
CA TYR A 299 31.45 12.34 24.25
C TYR A 299 32.69 11.44 24.06
N VAL A 300 32.47 10.14 24.17
CA VAL A 300 33.46 9.11 23.81
C VAL A 300 32.94 8.34 22.60
N ARG A 301 33.81 8.12 21.61
CA ARG A 301 33.52 7.35 20.40
C ARG A 301 34.54 6.22 20.22
N VAL A 302 34.04 5.00 20.03
CA VAL A 302 34.85 3.81 19.80
C VAL A 302 34.42 3.17 18.48
N THR A 303 35.31 3.14 17.50
CA THR A 303 35.06 2.52 16.19
C THR A 303 35.65 1.13 16.15
N VAL A 304 34.82 0.12 15.91
CA VAL A 304 35.17 -1.31 15.88
C VAL A 304 34.71 -1.89 14.53
N LYS A 305 35.65 -2.36 13.69
CA LYS A 305 35.34 -2.89 12.34
C LYS A 305 34.45 -1.97 11.48
N GLY A 306 34.68 -0.65 11.56
CA GLY A 306 33.90 0.36 10.81
C GLY A 306 32.50 0.68 11.37
N LYS A 307 32.08 0.04 12.46
CA LYS A 307 30.89 0.42 13.23
C LYS A 307 31.31 1.20 14.46
N PHE A 308 30.62 2.29 14.78
CA PHE A 308 30.98 3.11 15.93
C PHE A 308 30.00 2.91 17.09
N PHE A 309 30.55 2.89 18.29
CA PHE A 309 29.89 3.11 19.56
C PHE A 309 30.15 4.57 19.93
N GLN A 310 29.11 5.32 20.30
CA GLN A 310 29.25 6.69 20.77
C GLN A 310 28.42 6.85 22.04
N MET A 311 28.97 7.56 23.03
CA MET A 311 28.28 7.84 24.28
C MET A 311 28.51 9.29 24.67
N ALA A 312 27.42 10.03 24.90
CA ALA A 312 27.48 11.39 25.40
C ALA A 312 27.83 11.41 26.88
N LEU A 313 28.75 12.29 27.28
CA LEU A 313 29.11 12.53 28.67
C LEU A 313 28.29 13.69 29.23
N LYS A 314 28.01 13.68 30.53
CA LYS A 314 27.23 14.75 31.18
C LYS A 314 28.11 15.94 31.56
N ASP A 315 29.31 15.66 32.06
CA ASP A 315 30.31 16.65 32.45
C ASP A 315 31.46 16.66 31.44
N GLU A 316 32.12 17.82 31.30
CA GLU A 316 33.32 17.93 30.47
C GLU A 316 34.47 17.10 31.07
N VAL A 317 35.25 16.49 30.19
CA VAL A 317 36.37 15.61 30.55
C VAL A 317 37.70 16.23 30.12
N ARG A 318 38.75 15.96 30.90
CA ARG A 318 40.14 16.28 30.54
C ARG A 318 40.65 15.25 29.54
N ILE A 319 40.81 15.67 28.29
CA ILE A 319 41.25 14.78 27.20
C ILE A 319 42.71 14.33 27.41
N ASP A 320 43.58 15.22 27.90
CA ASP A 320 45.03 14.95 28.03
C ASP A 320 45.36 13.82 29.01
N GLU A 321 44.50 13.58 29.99
CA GLU A 321 44.66 12.56 31.03
C GLU A 321 43.82 11.31 30.78
N ALA A 322 43.09 11.26 29.66
CA ALA A 322 42.28 10.11 29.29
C ALA A 322 43.19 8.92 28.94
N THR A 323 42.88 7.75 29.51
CA THR A 323 43.62 6.52 29.22
C THR A 323 42.69 5.45 28.65
N SER A 324 43.18 4.68 27.69
CA SER A 324 42.48 3.51 27.16
C SER A 324 43.40 2.29 27.24
N LYS A 325 42.89 1.18 27.76
CA LYS A 325 43.63 -0.07 27.94
C LYS A 325 42.79 -1.25 27.47
N ARG A 326 43.38 -2.14 26.68
CA ARG A 326 42.73 -3.35 26.20
C ARG A 326 43.38 -4.59 26.81
N SER A 327 42.54 -5.50 27.29
CA SER A 327 42.96 -6.84 27.70
C SER A 327 43.08 -7.77 26.48
N GLN A 328 44.26 -8.34 26.26
CA GLN A 328 44.49 -9.31 25.17
C GLN A 328 43.84 -10.68 25.45
N THR A 329 43.66 -11.05 26.73
CA THR A 329 43.15 -12.37 27.12
C THR A 329 41.64 -12.42 27.23
N THR A 330 41.00 -11.31 27.62
CA THR A 330 39.55 -11.22 27.84
C THR A 330 38.84 -10.36 26.80
N GLY A 331 39.52 -9.48 26.08
CA GLY A 331 38.92 -8.63 25.05
C GLY A 331 38.29 -7.33 25.56
N HIS A 332 38.25 -7.12 26.87
CA HIS A 332 37.73 -5.90 27.49
C HIS A 332 38.58 -4.67 27.13
N LEU A 333 37.91 -3.59 26.76
CA LEU A 333 38.49 -2.28 26.49
C LEU A 333 37.99 -1.32 27.57
N LEU A 334 38.89 -0.96 28.49
CA LEU A 334 38.64 -0.01 29.55
C LEU A 334 39.10 1.38 29.12
N ILE A 335 38.20 2.36 29.18
CA ILE A 335 38.46 3.77 28.92
C ILE A 335 38.21 4.53 30.23
N VAL A 336 39.24 5.20 30.73
CA VAL A 336 39.19 6.00 31.96
C VAL A 336 39.43 7.46 31.59
N THR A 337 38.45 8.30 31.93
CA THR A 337 38.38 9.70 31.52
C THR A 337 38.12 10.59 32.73
N PRO A 338 39.12 11.35 33.22
CA PRO A 338 38.95 12.25 34.37
C PRO A 338 38.01 13.42 34.09
N LYS A 339 37.15 13.75 35.03
CA LYS A 339 36.22 14.89 34.92
C LYS A 339 36.97 16.21 35.09
N LEU A 340 36.52 17.23 34.37
CA LEU A 340 36.99 18.59 34.56
C LEU A 340 36.24 19.22 35.74
N ASN A 341 36.82 19.17 36.94
CA ASN A 341 36.25 19.84 38.11
C ASN A 341 36.45 21.38 38.00
N VAL A 342 35.46 22.07 37.43
CA VAL A 342 35.49 23.53 37.21
C VAL A 342 35.69 24.32 38.53
N ASN A 343 35.24 23.78 39.66
CA ASN A 343 35.27 24.48 40.96
C ASN A 343 36.64 24.53 41.66
N ASN A 344 37.67 23.81 41.19
CA ASN A 344 38.98 23.81 41.84
C ASN A 344 39.98 24.83 41.24
N TYR A 345 39.66 25.48 40.12
CA TYR A 345 40.57 26.41 39.43
C TYR A 345 40.30 27.89 39.72
N VAL A 346 39.25 28.22 40.48
CA VAL A 346 39.03 29.59 40.96
C VAL A 346 39.53 29.71 42.40
N SER A 347 40.85 29.63 42.59
CA SER A 347 41.45 30.23 43.79
C SER A 347 41.41 31.75 43.60
N VAL A 348 40.42 32.42 44.19
CA VAL A 348 40.44 33.88 44.30
C VAL A 348 41.66 34.24 45.15
N SER A 349 42.76 34.57 44.50
CA SER A 349 43.91 35.19 45.15
C SER A 349 43.41 36.50 45.77
N THR A 350 43.28 36.51 47.09
CA THR A 350 43.01 37.69 47.91
C THR A 350 44.03 38.77 47.55
N LEU A 351 43.61 39.73 46.74
CA LEU A 351 44.32 40.97 46.50
C LEU A 351 44.33 41.75 47.81
N SER A 352 45.50 41.76 48.44
CA SER A 352 45.81 42.57 49.60
C SER A 352 45.53 44.04 49.33
N GLU A 353 44.80 44.63 50.26
CA GLU A 353 44.53 46.05 50.42
C GLU A 353 45.80 46.90 50.24
N LYS A 354 45.76 47.84 49.28
CA LYS A 354 46.36 49.16 49.47
C LYS A 354 45.38 50.24 49.03
N SER A 355 44.93 50.96 50.05
CA SER A 355 43.92 52.00 50.07
C SER A 355 44.44 53.35 49.56
N LYS A 356 43.47 54.25 49.30
CA LYS A 356 43.51 55.74 49.13
C LYS A 356 43.46 56.18 47.66
N LYS A 357 42.47 56.96 47.18
CA LYS A 357 41.71 58.06 47.81
C LYS A 357 40.30 58.24 47.20
N GLN A 358 39.45 58.88 48.00
CA GLN A 358 38.03 59.18 47.86
C GLN A 358 37.66 60.09 46.68
N SER A 359 36.46 59.89 46.11
CA SER A 359 35.48 60.98 45.91
C SER A 359 34.04 60.46 45.93
N THR A 360 33.35 60.90 46.99
CA THR A 360 31.91 61.01 47.30
C THR A 360 30.84 60.57 46.29
N LEU A 361 29.91 59.75 46.79
CA LEU A 361 28.62 59.32 46.24
C LEU A 361 27.56 60.44 46.15
N LYS A 362 26.79 60.47 45.05
CA LYS A 362 25.36 60.83 44.88
C LYS A 362 24.99 60.31 43.46
N GLU A 363 23.98 59.50 43.14
CA GLU A 363 22.70 59.07 43.69
C GLU A 363 22.43 57.63 43.21
N SER A 364 21.80 56.80 44.04
CA SER A 364 21.27 55.49 43.66
C SER A 364 19.83 55.64 43.18
N VAL A 365 19.52 55.22 41.94
CA VAL A 365 18.15 55.19 41.42
C VAL A 365 17.61 53.76 41.50
N ASN A 366 16.48 53.59 42.22
CA ASN A 366 15.75 52.34 42.38
C ASN A 366 14.92 52.02 41.12
N ILE A 367 14.91 50.76 40.69
CA ILE A 367 14.28 50.28 39.43
C ILE A 367 12.72 50.18 39.54
N ARG A 368 12.09 50.93 40.47
CA ARG A 368 10.62 50.97 40.60
C ARG A 368 9.95 52.16 39.90
N ASP A 369 10.72 53.08 39.32
CA ASP A 369 10.20 54.31 38.71
C ASP A 369 10.10 54.29 37.16
N ILE A 370 10.06 53.11 36.52
CA ILE A 370 10.02 52.99 35.03
C ILE A 370 8.66 52.51 34.50
N ILE A 371 7.60 52.45 35.31
CA ILE A 371 6.26 52.10 34.80
C ILE A 371 5.23 53.13 35.29
N PRO A 372 4.61 53.93 34.39
CA PRO A 372 3.52 54.81 34.78
C PRO A 372 2.21 54.03 34.91
N ASP A 373 1.60 54.12 36.09
CA ASP A 373 0.21 53.77 36.36
C ASP A 373 -0.72 54.81 35.73
N THR A 374 -1.49 54.41 34.70
CA THR A 374 -2.83 54.98 34.44
C THR A 374 -3.64 53.99 33.60
N LEU A 375 -4.48 53.19 34.27
CA LEU A 375 -5.95 53.12 34.10
C LEU A 375 -6.45 51.72 34.48
N GLN A 376 -7.16 51.69 35.61
CA GLN A 376 -8.17 50.69 35.95
C GLN A 376 -9.22 50.64 34.82
N ASP A 377 -9.60 49.44 34.40
CA ASP A 377 -10.99 49.00 34.53
C ASP A 377 -11.09 47.48 34.29
N ASP A 378 -11.78 46.83 35.22
CA ASP A 378 -12.27 45.46 35.11
C ASP A 378 -13.27 45.36 33.95
N SER A 379 -13.11 44.38 33.06
CA SER A 379 -14.18 43.48 32.58
C SER A 379 -13.79 42.68 31.33
N GLU A 380 -14.27 41.43 31.32
CA GLU A 380 -14.53 40.56 30.16
C GLU A 380 -13.37 39.75 29.54
N ILE A 381 -13.21 38.56 30.12
CA ILE A 381 -12.71 37.34 29.49
C ILE A 381 -13.66 36.90 28.36
N PRO A 382 -13.17 36.51 27.16
CA PRO A 382 -13.88 35.58 26.29
C PRO A 382 -13.24 34.17 26.37
N PRO A 383 -14.05 33.09 26.34
CA PRO A 383 -13.56 31.74 26.55
C PRO A 383 -12.93 31.14 25.29
N LEU A 384 -12.00 30.22 25.53
CA LEU A 384 -11.47 29.27 24.55
C LEU A 384 -12.61 28.43 23.95
N ILE A 385 -12.72 28.43 22.63
CA ILE A 385 -13.30 27.35 21.82
C ILE A 385 -12.20 26.84 20.90
#